data_AF-A0A1H6K5R6-F1
#
_entry.id   AF-A0A1H6K5R6-F1
#
_cell.length_a   1.000
_cell.length_b   1.000
_cell.length_c   1.000
_cell.angle_alpha   90.00
_cell.angle_beta   90.00
_cell.angle_gamma   90.00
#
_symmetry.space_group_name_H-M   'P 1'
#
loop_
_entity.id
_entity.type
_entity.pdbx_description
1 polymer ?
#
loop_
_entity_poly.entity_id
_entity_poly.type
_entity_poly.pdbx_seq_one_letter_code
_entity_poly.pdbx_strand_id
1 'polypeptide(L)'
;MLLSYGFSKFFEGQFSYPSLERLDRKIGDSSPMGLLWTFMGYSKIYTVFGGFCQVLAGCLLIFRRTMITGSLLALMVMTNIVILNFSYDVPVKLFSTHLAVIALLLLIPNVVNLFQLFFMQKSVQLIPERSLFENKNKQLVAFLLKLMAISGLQLIVIIMTVRSFFDKPLNGHNLKAIYYPEQFTIESTSVNRWQKFIINDRYATVFYDEKRYEDFDVKVDTLKHLIQLKSKKDTLNISTLNYRFSDKNTKMSLTGFFQKDTVSITFNIKRKEDFELVNRKFNWINEYPYNK
;
A
#
# COMPACT_ATOMS: atom_id res chain seq x y z
N MET A 1 19.22 13.64 -5.03
CA MET A 1 18.09 12.78 -4.62
C MET A 1 16.74 13.27 -5.15
N LEU A 2 16.19 14.39 -4.66
CA LEU A 2 14.91 14.94 -5.15
C LEU A 2 14.84 15.03 -6.68
N LEU A 3 15.90 15.50 -7.33
CA LEU A 3 15.98 15.54 -8.79
C LEU A 3 15.98 14.15 -9.43
N SER A 4 16.70 13.16 -8.89
CA SER A 4 16.77 11.83 -9.53
C SER A 4 15.47 11.07 -9.39
N TYR A 5 14.92 11.01 -8.18
CA TYR A 5 13.60 10.42 -7.94
C TYR A 5 12.52 11.17 -8.72
N GLY A 6 12.59 12.51 -8.76
CA GLY A 6 11.66 13.33 -9.52
C GLY A 6 11.70 13.00 -11.01
N PHE A 7 12.88 13.02 -11.64
CA PHE A 7 13.05 12.67 -13.05
C PHE A 7 12.66 11.21 -13.34
N SER A 8 12.95 10.27 -12.42
CA SER A 8 12.54 8.86 -12.60
C SER A 8 11.03 8.69 -12.74
N LYS A 9 10.22 9.59 -12.16
CA LYS A 9 8.75 9.56 -12.28
C LYS A 9 8.22 10.06 -13.62
N PHE A 10 8.98 10.87 -14.36
CA PHE A 10 8.59 11.29 -15.71
C PHE A 10 8.69 10.16 -16.73
N PHE A 11 9.67 9.26 -16.54
CA PHE A 11 9.98 8.18 -17.46
C PHE A 11 9.47 6.81 -16.98
N GLU A 12 8.47 6.77 -16.09
CA GLU A 12 7.90 5.54 -15.52
C GLU A 12 8.93 4.63 -14.81
N GLY A 13 10.11 5.17 -14.51
CA GLY A 13 11.23 4.42 -13.94
C GLY A 13 11.02 4.05 -12.46
N GLN A 14 10.15 4.76 -11.74
CA GLN A 14 9.83 4.45 -10.34
C GLN A 14 8.51 3.67 -10.18
N PHE A 15 7.50 4.03 -10.97
CA PHE A 15 6.16 3.42 -10.95
C PHE A 15 5.76 3.09 -12.37
N SER A 16 5.88 1.83 -12.74
CA SER A 16 5.46 1.32 -14.04
C SER A 16 3.96 1.04 -14.04
N TYR A 17 3.32 1.15 -15.20
CA TYR A 17 1.93 0.76 -15.36
C TYR A 17 1.72 -0.72 -14.97
N PRO A 18 0.59 -1.09 -14.34
CA PRO A 18 0.35 -2.48 -13.92
C PRO A 18 0.45 -3.46 -15.10
N SER A 19 1.30 -4.48 -14.96
CA SER A 19 1.40 -5.58 -15.93
C SER A 19 0.13 -6.44 -15.94
N LEU A 20 -0.06 -7.27 -16.96
CA LEU A 20 -1.17 -8.22 -17.03
C LEU A 20 -1.24 -9.11 -15.79
N GLU A 21 -0.09 -9.59 -15.32
CA GLU A 21 0.03 -10.37 -14.07
C GLU A 21 -0.42 -9.58 -12.83
N ARG A 22 -0.16 -8.27 -12.81
CA ARG A 22 -0.57 -7.40 -11.71
C ARG A 22 -2.08 -7.12 -11.76
N LEU A 23 -2.66 -7.02 -12.96
CA LEU A 23 -4.10 -6.81 -13.16
C LEU A 23 -4.92 -8.05 -12.81
N ASP A 24 -4.41 -9.25 -13.08
CA ASP A 24 -5.06 -10.52 -12.74
C ASP A 24 -4.91 -10.87 -11.23
N ARG A 25 -3.96 -10.23 -10.55
CA ARG A 25 -3.72 -10.46 -9.13
C ARG A 25 -4.83 -9.87 -8.27
N LYS A 26 -5.37 -10.70 -7.36
CA LYS A 26 -6.33 -10.25 -6.35
C LYS A 26 -5.66 -9.27 -5.38
N ILE A 27 -6.42 -8.25 -4.99
CA ILE A 27 -5.96 -7.20 -4.05
C ILE A 27 -5.37 -7.79 -2.77
N GLY A 28 -6.01 -8.81 -2.19
CA GLY A 28 -5.53 -9.44 -0.96
C GLY A 28 -4.20 -10.19 -1.08
N ASP A 29 -3.83 -10.62 -2.30
CA ASP A 29 -2.56 -11.31 -2.56
C ASP A 29 -1.43 -10.31 -2.91
N SER A 30 -1.74 -9.00 -2.97
CA SER A 30 -0.75 -7.94 -3.15
C SER A 30 -0.16 -7.54 -1.81
N SER A 31 1.12 -7.18 -1.81
CA SER A 31 1.76 -6.54 -0.66
C SER A 31 1.27 -5.09 -0.49
N PRO A 32 1.39 -4.48 0.71
CA PRO A 32 1.11 -3.04 0.89
C PRO A 32 1.91 -2.15 -0.08
N MET A 33 3.21 -2.44 -0.25
CA MET A 33 4.05 -1.75 -1.23
C MET A 33 3.53 -1.99 -2.66
N GLY A 34 3.14 -3.21 -3.01
CA GLY A 34 2.58 -3.53 -4.32
C GLY A 34 1.25 -2.86 -4.62
N LEU A 35 0.39 -2.71 -3.61
CA LEU A 35 -0.82 -1.90 -3.71
C LEU A 35 -0.48 -0.44 -4.01
N LEU A 36 0.49 0.15 -3.28
CA LEU A 36 0.95 1.52 -3.52
C LEU A 36 1.55 1.65 -4.92
N TRP A 37 2.39 0.72 -5.35
CA TRP A 37 3.02 0.73 -6.68
C TRP A 37 1.98 0.64 -7.80
N THR A 38 0.95 -0.19 -7.61
CA THR A 38 -0.16 -0.33 -8.57
C THR A 38 -0.99 0.95 -8.63
N PHE A 39 -1.31 1.54 -7.47
CA PHE A 39 -2.03 2.81 -7.36
C PHE A 39 -1.27 3.96 -8.06
N MET A 40 0.01 4.11 -7.74
CA MET A 40 0.87 5.14 -8.35
C MET A 40 1.08 4.91 -9.85
N GLY A 41 1.34 3.66 -10.24
CA GLY A 41 1.62 3.28 -11.62
C GLY A 41 0.41 3.38 -12.55
N TYR A 42 -0.80 3.16 -12.03
CA TYR A 42 -2.03 3.35 -12.80
C TYR A 42 -2.24 4.81 -13.23
N SER A 43 -2.04 5.76 -12.31
CA SER A 43 -2.24 7.19 -12.59
C SER A 43 -0.93 7.89 -12.98
N LYS A 44 -0.62 7.85 -14.28
CA LYS A 44 0.56 8.55 -14.84
C LYS A 44 0.58 10.04 -14.50
N ILE A 45 -0.58 10.71 -14.58
CA ILE A 45 -0.70 12.14 -14.25
C ILE A 45 -0.31 12.40 -12.79
N TYR A 46 -0.80 11.58 -11.86
CA TYR A 46 -0.48 11.73 -10.43
C TYR A 46 1.01 11.48 -10.16
N THR A 47 1.59 10.45 -10.79
CA THR A 47 3.01 10.14 -10.66
C THR A 47 3.89 11.25 -11.22
N VAL A 48 3.58 11.76 -12.41
CA VAL A 48 4.31 12.87 -13.05
C VAL A 48 4.18 14.16 -12.23
N PHE A 49 3.00 14.47 -11.70
CA PHE A 49 2.79 15.63 -10.82
C PHE A 49 3.69 15.54 -9.57
N GLY A 50 3.71 14.39 -8.90
CA GLY A 50 4.60 14.16 -7.77
C GLY A 50 6.08 14.27 -8.16
N GLY A 51 6.46 13.82 -9.36
CA GLY A 51 7.80 13.99 -9.92
C GLY A 51 8.16 15.45 -10.17
N PHE A 52 7.23 16.22 -10.74
CA PHE A 52 7.38 17.65 -10.98
C PHE A 52 7.62 18.41 -9.69
N CYS A 53 6.84 18.16 -8.63
CA CYS A 53 7.04 18.80 -7.32
C CYS A 53 8.44 18.48 -6.75
N GLN A 54 8.92 17.24 -6.91
CA GLN A 54 10.28 16.86 -6.48
C GLN A 54 11.37 17.57 -7.29
N VAL A 55 11.21 17.65 -8.61
CA VAL A 55 12.16 18.34 -9.48
C VAL A 55 12.19 19.83 -9.16
N LEU A 56 11.02 20.46 -9.01
CA LEU A 56 10.89 21.88 -8.67
C LEU A 56 11.55 22.19 -7.33
N ALA A 57 11.29 21.38 -6.29
CA ALA A 57 11.95 21.53 -4.99
C ALA A 57 13.48 21.41 -5.11
N GLY A 58 13.96 20.40 -5.86
CA GLY A 58 15.38 20.21 -6.12
C GLY A 58 16.02 21.40 -6.85
N CYS A 59 15.37 21.94 -7.88
CA CYS A 59 15.85 23.10 -8.63
C CYS A 59 15.91 24.36 -7.76
N LEU A 60 14.87 24.62 -6.95
CA LEU A 60 14.83 25.78 -6.05
C LEU A 60 15.93 25.69 -4.96
N LEU A 61 16.31 24.49 -4.52
CA LEU A 61 17.40 24.29 -3.56
C LEU A 61 18.80 24.53 -4.14
N ILE A 62 18.97 24.54 -5.47
CA ILE A 62 20.27 24.82 -6.10
C ILE A 62 20.66 26.28 -5.91
N PHE A 63 19.70 27.20 -6.04
CA PHE A 63 19.95 28.63 -5.96
C PHE A 63 19.72 29.14 -4.54
N ARG A 64 20.73 29.80 -3.98
CA ARG A 64 20.70 30.37 -2.62
C ARG A 64 19.51 31.30 -2.39
N ARG A 65 19.13 32.07 -3.41
CA ARG A 65 17.99 33.01 -3.35
C ARG A 65 16.64 32.31 -3.19
N THR A 66 16.50 31.09 -3.72
CA THR A 66 15.25 30.31 -3.66
C THR A 66 15.33 29.17 -2.64
N MET A 67 16.40 29.07 -1.86
CA MET A 67 16.64 27.98 -0.92
C MET A 67 15.49 27.82 0.07
N ILE A 68 14.95 28.92 0.63
CA ILE A 68 13.89 28.86 1.64
C ILE A 68 12.60 28.29 1.04
N THR A 69 12.17 28.80 -0.13
CA THR A 69 11.02 28.27 -0.87
C THR A 69 11.24 26.82 -1.28
N GLY A 70 12.44 26.49 -1.77
CA GLY A 70 12.83 25.12 -2.12
C GLY A 70 12.81 24.18 -0.92
N SER A 71 13.22 24.65 0.27
CA SER A 71 13.24 23.87 1.51
C SER A 71 11.83 23.63 2.05
N LEU A 72 10.94 24.62 1.96
CA LEU A 72 9.52 24.45 2.31
C LEU A 72 8.84 23.43 1.40
N LEU A 73 9.04 23.55 0.08
CA LEU A 73 8.48 22.60 -0.88
C LEU A 73 9.09 21.20 -0.71
N ALA A 74 10.40 21.11 -0.50
CA ALA A 74 11.08 19.85 -0.21
C ALA A 74 10.55 19.19 1.07
N LEU A 75 10.32 19.97 2.14
CA LEU A 75 9.77 19.46 3.39
C LEU A 75 8.36 18.89 3.18
N MET A 76 7.50 19.61 2.45
CA MET A 76 6.14 19.14 2.13
C MET A 76 6.18 17.82 1.34
N VAL A 77 6.97 17.78 0.26
CA VAL A 77 7.09 16.62 -0.62
C VAL A 77 7.72 15.43 0.12
N MET A 78 8.79 15.65 0.89
CA MET A 78 9.45 14.59 1.63
C MET A 78 8.58 14.06 2.77
N THR A 79 7.82 14.92 3.45
CA THR A 79 6.87 14.48 4.49
C THR A 79 5.83 13.53 3.92
N ASN A 80 5.26 13.86 2.75
CA ASN A 80 4.32 12.96 2.09
C ASN A 80 4.97 11.60 1.73
N ILE A 81 6.19 11.62 1.17
CA ILE A 81 6.94 10.40 0.84
C ILE A 81 7.25 9.58 2.10
N VAL A 82 7.65 10.22 3.20
CA VAL A 82 7.93 9.57 4.49
C VAL A 82 6.67 8.86 5.00
N ILE A 83 5.53 9.55 5.02
CA ILE A 83 4.26 8.98 5.46
C ILE A 83 3.87 7.78 4.58
N LEU A 84 3.98 7.90 3.25
CA LEU A 84 3.71 6.78 2.35
C LEU A 84 4.66 5.61 2.62
N ASN A 85 5.94 5.87 2.83
CA ASN A 85 6.92 4.82 3.06
C ASN A 85 6.68 4.07 4.37
N PHE A 86 6.30 4.77 5.44
CA PHE A 86 5.94 4.11 6.70
C PHE A 86 4.59 3.39 6.61
N SER A 87 3.62 3.94 5.86
CA SER A 87 2.26 3.38 5.78
C SER A 87 2.17 2.15 4.89
N TYR A 88 2.96 2.10 3.82
CA TYR A 88 2.95 1.00 2.83
C TYR A 88 4.20 0.11 2.92
N ASP A 89 4.94 0.24 4.02
CA ASP A 89 6.11 -0.55 4.34
C ASP A 89 7.19 -0.55 3.25
N VAL A 90 7.48 0.63 2.73
CA VAL A 90 8.50 0.85 1.71
C VAL A 90 9.89 0.96 2.37
N PRO A 91 10.92 0.27 1.86
CA PRO A 91 12.25 0.22 2.49
C PRO A 91 12.96 1.56 2.65
N VAL A 92 12.67 2.53 1.78
CA VAL A 92 13.35 3.84 1.78
C VAL A 92 12.81 4.82 2.84
N LYS A 93 12.08 4.35 3.85
CA LYS A 93 11.54 5.16 4.97
C LYS A 93 12.63 5.88 5.79
N LEU A 94 13.72 5.20 6.17
CA LEU A 94 14.82 5.85 6.90
C LEU A 94 15.47 6.93 6.05
N PHE A 95 15.79 6.61 4.80
CA PHE A 95 16.43 7.54 3.88
C PHE A 95 15.57 8.78 3.58
N SER A 96 14.29 8.58 3.28
CA SER A 96 13.34 9.68 3.08
C SER A 96 13.16 10.54 4.34
N THR A 97 13.24 9.95 5.53
CA THR A 97 13.19 10.68 6.80
C THR A 97 14.42 11.58 6.97
N HIS A 98 15.62 11.09 6.64
CA HIS A 98 16.83 11.92 6.68
C HIS A 98 16.72 13.13 5.73
N LEU A 99 16.18 12.92 4.52
CA LEU A 99 15.97 14.02 3.57
C LEU A 99 14.94 15.04 4.07
N ALA A 100 13.86 14.59 4.75
CA ALA A 100 12.89 15.48 5.37
C ALA A 100 13.54 16.30 6.51
N VAL A 101 14.35 15.65 7.35
CA VAL A 101 15.11 16.31 8.43
C VAL A 101 16.09 17.33 7.86
N ILE A 102 16.82 17.01 6.78
CA ILE A 102 17.71 17.98 6.13
C ILE A 102 16.92 19.19 5.60
N ALA A 103 15.77 18.98 4.97
CA ALA A 103 14.92 20.09 4.52
C ALA A 103 14.44 20.96 5.69
N LEU A 104 14.15 20.35 6.84
CA LEU A 104 13.82 21.06 8.09
C LEU A 104 15.02 21.84 8.64
N LEU A 105 16.21 21.24 8.67
CA LEU A 105 17.45 21.88 9.14
C LEU A 105 17.78 23.14 8.32
N LEU A 106 17.54 23.11 7.00
CA LEU A 106 17.71 24.29 6.13
C LEU A 106 16.76 25.45 6.50
N LEU A 107 15.62 25.15 7.12
CA LEU A 107 14.64 26.16 7.55
C LEU A 107 14.92 26.72 8.95
N ILE A 108 15.69 26.02 9.79
CA ILE A 108 15.96 26.42 11.19
C ILE A 108 16.40 27.89 11.30
N PRO A 109 17.35 28.41 10.50
CA PRO A 109 17.80 29.79 10.63
C PRO A 109 16.67 30.82 10.46
N ASN A 110 15.62 30.47 9.71
CA ASN A 110 14.49 31.36 9.43
C ASN A 110 13.19 30.88 10.08
N VAL A 111 13.20 29.92 11.01
CA VAL A 111 11.97 29.32 11.55
C VAL A 111 11.08 30.34 12.28
N VAL A 112 11.69 31.23 13.06
CA VAL A 112 10.97 32.31 13.76
C VAL A 112 10.39 33.30 12.76
N ASN A 113 11.16 33.64 11.72
CA ASN A 113 10.73 34.55 10.66
C ASN A 113 9.54 33.98 9.88
N LEU A 114 9.57 32.68 9.57
CA LEU A 114 8.48 31.99 8.90
C LEU A 114 7.24 31.90 9.79
N PHE A 115 7.41 31.66 11.09
CA PHE A 115 6.29 31.66 12.04
C PHE A 115 5.62 33.03 12.12
N GLN A 116 6.41 34.09 12.23
CA GLN A 116 5.91 35.48 12.25
C GLN A 116 5.20 35.85 10.94
N LEU A 117 5.73 35.39 9.80
CA LEU A 117 5.12 35.63 8.49
C LEU A 117 3.77 34.92 8.34
N PHE A 118 3.71 33.61 8.59
CA PHE A 118 2.51 32.81 8.32
C PHE A 118 1.43 32.92 9.39
N PHE A 119 1.81 32.98 10.67
CA PHE A 119 0.84 32.94 11.78
C PHE A 119 0.59 34.31 12.39
N MET A 120 1.59 35.19 12.42
CA MET A 120 1.44 36.53 12.99
C MET A 120 1.18 37.61 11.93
N GLN A 121 1.20 37.25 10.64
CA GLN A 121 0.99 38.15 9.50
C GLN A 121 1.92 39.38 9.51
N LYS A 122 3.13 39.22 10.05
CA LYS A 122 4.13 40.29 10.11
C LYS A 122 5.01 40.28 8.87
N SER A 123 5.42 41.47 8.42
CA SER A 123 6.48 41.60 7.40
C SER A 123 7.82 41.21 8.02
N VAL A 124 8.57 40.31 7.37
CA VAL A 124 9.85 39.81 7.87
C VAL A 124 10.88 39.80 6.75
N GLN A 125 12.12 40.19 7.07
CA GLN A 125 13.26 40.04 6.18
C GLN A 125 13.96 38.70 6.46
N LEU A 126 14.09 37.88 5.42
CA LEU A 126 14.78 36.60 5.49
C LEU A 126 16.29 36.83 5.56
N ILE A 127 17.01 36.01 6.35
CA ILE A 127 18.46 36.16 6.51
C ILE A 127 19.15 35.77 5.19
N PRO A 128 19.88 36.69 4.52
CA PRO A 128 20.53 36.39 3.26
C PRO A 128 21.73 35.46 3.48
N GLU A 129 21.83 34.40 2.69
CA GLU A 129 23.00 33.52 2.69
C GLU A 129 24.25 34.28 2.18
N ARG A 130 25.30 34.38 3.00
CA ARG A 130 26.56 35.02 2.62
C ARG A 130 27.35 34.15 1.63
N SER A 131 27.86 34.75 0.55
CA SER A 131 28.75 34.05 -0.39
C SER A 131 30.04 33.63 0.32
N LEU A 132 30.49 32.39 0.09
CA LEU A 132 31.75 31.86 0.66
C LEU A 132 32.98 32.37 -0.10
N PHE A 133 32.80 32.82 -1.34
CA PHE A 133 33.89 33.32 -2.19
C PHE A 133 33.51 34.69 -2.73
N GLU A 134 34.39 35.67 -2.62
CA GLU A 134 34.14 37.01 -3.17
C GLU A 134 34.31 37.06 -4.70
N ASN A 135 35.18 36.19 -5.25
CA ASN A 135 35.50 36.16 -6.68
C ASN A 135 34.48 35.36 -7.52
N LYS A 136 33.91 36.00 -8.54
CA LYS A 136 32.91 35.44 -9.47
C LYS A 136 33.37 34.17 -10.20
N ASN A 137 34.65 34.08 -10.58
CA ASN A 137 35.18 32.90 -11.28
C ASN A 137 35.29 31.69 -10.35
N LYS A 138 35.69 31.91 -9.09
CA LYS A 138 35.72 30.86 -8.06
C LYS A 138 34.31 30.39 -7.69
N GLN A 139 33.32 31.30 -7.68
CA GLN A 139 31.91 30.93 -7.52
C GLN A 139 31.40 30.06 -8.67
N LEU A 140 31.74 30.39 -9.92
CA LEU A 140 31.35 29.59 -11.08
C LEU A 140 31.97 28.19 -11.06
N VAL A 141 33.28 28.09 -10.76
CA VAL A 141 33.97 26.79 -10.64
C VAL A 141 33.37 25.96 -9.51
N ALA A 142 33.13 26.56 -8.33
CA ALA A 142 32.48 25.85 -7.21
C ALA A 142 31.06 25.40 -7.56
N PHE A 143 30.31 26.19 -8.33
CA PHE A 143 28.99 25.82 -8.82
C PHE A 143 29.04 24.64 -9.79
N LEU A 144 29.98 24.65 -10.76
CA LEU A 144 30.17 23.56 -11.72
C LEU A 144 30.62 22.26 -11.04
N LEU A 145 31.56 22.33 -10.10
CA LEU A 145 32.01 21.19 -9.30
C LEU A 145 30.86 20.61 -8.46
N LYS A 146 30.04 21.47 -7.85
CA LYS A 146 28.85 21.04 -7.12
C LYS A 146 27.86 20.32 -8.04
N LEU A 147 27.62 20.84 -9.24
CA LEU A 147 26.75 20.20 -10.24
C LEU A 147 27.26 18.81 -10.64
N MET A 148 28.56 18.70 -10.91
CA MET A 148 29.20 17.43 -11.28
C MET A 148 29.16 16.39 -10.15
N ALA A 149 29.39 16.80 -8.90
CA ALA A 149 29.28 15.91 -7.75
C ALA A 149 27.84 15.42 -7.54
N ILE A 150 26.85 16.31 -7.69
CA ILE A 150 25.44 15.95 -7.58
C ILE A 150 25.05 14.96 -8.67
N SER A 151 25.47 15.15 -9.93
CA SER A 151 25.13 14.24 -11.02
C SER A 151 25.76 12.86 -10.85
N GLY A 152 27.04 12.78 -10.44
CA GLY A 152 27.73 11.51 -10.21
C GLY A 152 27.10 10.67 -9.10
N LEU A 153 26.71 11.27 -7.98
CA LEU A 153 26.07 10.57 -6.86
C LEU A 153 24.71 9.96 -7.24
N GLN A 154 24.00 10.60 -8.17
CA GLN A 154 22.67 10.16 -8.62
C GLN A 154 22.75 8.88 -9.47
N LEU A 155 23.82 8.74 -10.25
CA LEU A 155 24.06 7.55 -11.07
C LEU A 155 24.27 6.29 -10.19
N ILE A 156 24.95 6.43 -9.04
CA ILE A 156 25.28 5.32 -8.14
C ILE A 156 24.04 4.74 -7.44
N VAL A 157 23.11 5.60 -6.99
CA VAL A 157 21.88 5.16 -6.29
C VAL A 157 20.94 4.37 -7.20
N ILE A 158 20.90 4.71 -8.49
CA ILE A 158 20.11 3.98 -9.49
C ILE A 158 20.58 2.52 -9.59
N ILE A 159 21.90 2.30 -9.54
CA ILE A 159 22.52 0.97 -9.66
C ILE A 159 22.20 0.09 -8.44
N MET A 160 22.19 0.66 -7.23
CA MET A 160 21.98 -0.09 -5.98
C MET A 160 20.53 -0.56 -5.78
N THR A 161 19.55 0.18 -6.32
CA THR A 161 18.11 -0.08 -6.11
C THR A 161 17.63 -1.38 -6.80
N VAL A 162 18.36 -1.86 -7.81
CA VAL A 162 17.98 -3.05 -8.62
C VAL A 162 18.21 -4.38 -7.88
N ARG A 163 19.03 -4.40 -6.83
CA ARG A 163 19.59 -5.66 -6.29
C ARG A 163 18.84 -6.34 -5.15
N SER A 164 17.86 -5.69 -4.53
CA SER A 164 17.24 -6.22 -3.34
C SER A 164 15.80 -6.69 -3.60
N PHE A 165 15.55 -7.99 -3.77
CA PHE A 165 14.22 -8.59 -3.63
C PHE A 165 14.41 -10.03 -3.15
N PHE A 166 13.91 -10.44 -1.96
CA PHE A 166 13.30 -11.77 -1.64
C PHE A 166 13.00 -12.00 -0.13
N ASP A 167 11.75 -12.40 0.14
CA ASP A 167 11.17 -13.34 1.15
C ASP A 167 10.69 -13.04 2.61
N LYS A 168 9.83 -13.97 3.10
CA LYS A 168 8.60 -14.01 3.98
C LYS A 168 8.83 -14.77 5.33
N PRO A 169 7.82 -15.24 6.16
CA PRO A 169 6.52 -14.74 6.72
C PRO A 169 6.33 -15.04 8.26
N LEU A 170 5.14 -14.76 8.88
CA LEU A 170 4.25 -15.72 9.64
C LEU A 170 3.04 -15.11 10.44
N ASN A 171 1.85 -15.70 10.18
CA ASN A 171 0.59 -16.10 10.91
C ASN A 171 -0.07 -15.38 12.13
N GLY A 172 -1.43 -15.47 12.18
CA GLY A 172 -2.26 -15.56 13.42
C GLY A 172 -3.79 -15.24 13.35
N HIS A 173 -4.64 -16.29 13.29
CA HIS A 173 -6.13 -16.54 13.27
C HIS A 173 -7.27 -15.55 13.67
N ASN A 174 -8.45 -15.68 12.97
CA ASN A 174 -9.84 -15.81 13.53
C ASN A 174 -10.86 -16.47 12.53
N LEU A 175 -12.13 -16.76 12.91
CA LEU A 175 -13.19 -17.51 12.16
C LEU A 175 -13.72 -16.88 10.85
N LYS A 176 -13.35 -15.63 10.56
CA LYS A 176 -13.70 -14.95 9.31
C LYS A 176 -12.83 -15.48 8.18
N ALA A 177 -13.45 -16.14 7.20
CA ALA A 177 -12.70 -16.78 6.13
C ALA A 177 -13.49 -16.94 4.84
N ILE A 178 -12.74 -17.20 3.78
CA ILE A 178 -13.21 -17.69 2.50
C ILE A 178 -13.04 -19.22 2.50
N TYR A 179 -14.07 -19.92 2.08
CA TYR A 179 -14.16 -21.37 2.08
C TYR A 179 -14.27 -21.85 0.62
N TYR A 180 -13.34 -22.72 0.21
CA TYR A 180 -13.29 -23.31 -1.12
C TYR A 180 -13.68 -24.80 -1.05
N PRO A 181 -14.77 -25.24 -1.71
CA PRO A 181 -15.26 -26.60 -1.60
C PRO A 181 -14.31 -27.57 -2.30
N GLU A 182 -13.85 -28.58 -1.56
CA GLU A 182 -13.02 -29.70 -2.05
C GLU A 182 -13.91 -30.89 -2.45
N GLN A 183 -14.91 -31.19 -1.61
CA GLN A 183 -15.91 -32.22 -1.86
C GLN A 183 -17.30 -31.62 -1.65
N PHE A 184 -18.22 -31.94 -2.55
CA PHE A 184 -19.58 -31.41 -2.53
C PHE A 184 -20.54 -32.50 -3.00
N THR A 185 -21.39 -32.94 -2.08
CA THR A 185 -22.39 -33.98 -2.31
C THR A 185 -23.77 -33.37 -2.09
N ILE A 186 -24.65 -33.51 -3.08
CA ILE A 186 -26.08 -33.20 -2.97
C ILE A 186 -26.85 -34.48 -3.22
N GLU A 187 -27.92 -34.67 -2.47
CA GLU A 187 -28.85 -35.80 -2.65
C GLU A 187 -29.74 -35.63 -3.89
N SER A 188 -29.89 -34.42 -4.43
CA SER A 188 -30.67 -34.12 -5.63
C SER A 188 -29.97 -33.09 -6.56
N THR A 189 -30.44 -32.96 -7.80
CA THR A 189 -29.83 -32.08 -8.82
C THR A 189 -30.36 -30.64 -8.83
N SER A 190 -31.28 -30.27 -7.92
CA SER A 190 -31.92 -28.93 -7.94
C SER A 190 -31.04 -27.79 -7.42
N VAL A 191 -29.99 -28.08 -6.66
CA VAL A 191 -29.12 -27.05 -6.06
C VAL A 191 -27.88 -26.81 -6.93
N ASN A 192 -27.62 -25.54 -7.22
CA ASN A 192 -26.40 -25.12 -7.91
C ASN A 192 -25.17 -25.43 -7.05
N ARG A 193 -24.14 -26.03 -7.65
CA ARG A 193 -22.88 -26.35 -6.96
C ARG A 193 -22.16 -25.08 -6.49
N TRP A 194 -21.71 -25.07 -5.24
CA TRP A 194 -20.97 -23.94 -4.67
C TRP A 194 -19.54 -23.96 -5.20
N GLN A 195 -19.00 -22.79 -5.57
CA GLN A 195 -17.59 -22.63 -5.94
C GLN A 195 -16.79 -21.88 -4.87
N LYS A 196 -17.44 -21.02 -4.10
CA LYS A 196 -16.80 -20.22 -3.04
C LYS A 196 -17.86 -19.78 -2.05
N PHE A 197 -17.56 -19.94 -0.77
CA PHE A 197 -18.41 -19.48 0.33
C PHE A 197 -17.64 -18.49 1.18
N ILE A 198 -18.22 -17.32 1.45
CA ILE A 198 -17.60 -16.29 2.29
C ILE A 198 -18.55 -16.03 3.45
N ILE A 199 -18.06 -16.12 4.68
CA ILE A 199 -18.84 -15.83 5.88
C ILE A 199 -18.21 -14.69 6.67
N ASN A 200 -19.04 -13.72 7.02
CA ASN A 200 -18.72 -12.60 7.90
C ASN A 200 -19.67 -12.62 9.11
N ASP A 201 -19.50 -11.66 10.03
CA ASP A 201 -20.26 -11.65 11.29
C ASP A 201 -21.79 -11.54 11.11
N ARG A 202 -22.25 -10.96 10.01
CA ARG A 202 -23.68 -10.64 9.78
C ARG A 202 -24.24 -11.20 8.48
N TYR A 203 -23.38 -11.61 7.56
CA TYR A 203 -23.80 -12.05 6.24
C TYR A 203 -22.84 -13.10 5.70
N ALA A 204 -23.36 -13.91 4.80
CA ALA A 204 -22.58 -14.85 4.01
C ALA A 204 -22.94 -14.69 2.54
N THR A 205 -21.98 -15.01 1.69
CA THR A 205 -22.18 -15.00 0.24
C THR A 205 -21.77 -16.36 -0.31
N VAL A 206 -22.69 -16.96 -1.06
CA VAL A 206 -22.45 -18.20 -1.82
C VAL A 206 -22.25 -17.82 -3.28
N PHE A 207 -21.11 -18.18 -3.86
CA PHE A 207 -20.83 -18.01 -5.28
C PHE A 207 -21.04 -19.33 -6.01
N TYR A 208 -21.80 -19.28 -7.10
CA TYR A 208 -22.01 -20.39 -8.03
C TYR A 208 -21.08 -20.28 -9.25
N ASP A 209 -20.74 -19.05 -9.65
CA ASP A 209 -19.63 -18.71 -10.55
C ASP A 209 -19.11 -17.29 -10.27
N GLU A 210 -18.23 -16.74 -11.12
CA GLU A 210 -17.64 -15.41 -10.95
C GLU A 210 -18.66 -14.26 -10.92
N LYS A 211 -19.80 -14.42 -11.61
CA LYS A 211 -20.82 -13.37 -11.78
C LYS A 211 -22.14 -13.69 -11.06
N ARG A 212 -22.41 -14.96 -10.75
CA ARG A 212 -23.61 -15.44 -10.07
C ARG A 212 -23.30 -15.81 -8.63
N TYR A 213 -23.86 -15.01 -7.71
CA TYR A 213 -23.79 -15.23 -6.27
C TYR A 213 -25.12 -14.89 -5.60
N GLU A 214 -25.29 -15.36 -4.38
CA GLU A 214 -26.43 -15.05 -3.51
C GLU A 214 -25.94 -14.68 -2.10
N ASP A 215 -26.50 -13.61 -1.56
CA ASP A 215 -26.22 -13.12 -0.22
C ASP A 215 -27.28 -13.57 0.78
N PHE A 216 -26.82 -13.96 1.96
CA PHE A 216 -27.62 -14.44 3.07
C PHE A 216 -27.33 -13.63 4.31
N ASP A 217 -28.35 -13.38 5.12
CA ASP A 217 -28.15 -12.98 6.51
C ASP A 217 -27.76 -14.22 7.33
N VAL A 218 -26.80 -14.06 8.22
CA VAL A 218 -26.21 -15.17 8.95
C VAL A 218 -26.52 -15.06 10.43
N LYS A 219 -26.95 -16.18 11.02
CA LYS A 219 -26.96 -16.37 12.47
C LYS A 219 -26.14 -17.60 12.80
N VAL A 220 -25.03 -17.41 13.53
CA VAL A 220 -24.17 -18.50 13.98
C VAL A 220 -24.44 -18.78 15.45
N ASP A 221 -24.76 -20.03 15.77
CA ASP A 221 -24.79 -20.53 17.14
C ASP A 221 -23.50 -21.34 17.38
N THR A 222 -22.55 -20.73 18.08
CA THR A 222 -21.23 -21.32 18.33
C THR A 222 -21.25 -22.46 19.35
N LEU A 223 -22.28 -22.52 20.20
CA LEU A 223 -22.45 -23.58 21.20
C LEU A 223 -23.08 -24.83 20.58
N LYS A 224 -24.01 -24.63 19.65
CA LYS A 224 -24.67 -25.72 18.93
C LYS A 224 -23.99 -26.10 17.61
N HIS A 225 -22.94 -25.37 17.23
CA HIS A 225 -22.25 -25.52 15.94
C HIS A 225 -23.19 -25.43 14.72
N LEU A 226 -24.12 -24.47 14.76
CA LEU A 226 -25.12 -24.24 13.72
C LEU A 226 -24.89 -22.91 13.01
N ILE A 227 -25.05 -22.92 11.69
CA ILE A 227 -25.13 -21.74 10.84
C ILE A 227 -26.51 -21.72 10.21
N GLN A 228 -27.25 -20.65 10.45
CA GLN A 228 -28.50 -20.37 9.77
C GLN A 228 -28.27 -19.31 8.70
N LEU A 229 -28.64 -19.62 7.46
CA LEU A 229 -28.57 -18.74 6.32
C LEU A 229 -29.99 -18.36 5.90
N LYS A 230 -30.32 -17.08 5.99
CA LYS A 230 -31.61 -16.54 5.54
C LYS A 230 -31.42 -15.82 4.20
N SER A 231 -32.09 -16.26 3.15
CA SER A 231 -31.96 -15.60 1.84
C SER A 231 -32.49 -14.17 1.90
N LYS A 232 -31.74 -13.22 1.32
CA LYS A 232 -32.20 -11.84 1.18
C LYS A 232 -33.26 -11.66 0.10
N LYS A 233 -33.34 -12.59 -0.86
CA LYS A 233 -34.35 -12.56 -1.94
C LYS A 233 -35.67 -13.18 -1.49
N ASP A 234 -35.60 -14.22 -0.66
CA ASP A 234 -36.76 -14.88 -0.09
C ASP A 234 -36.56 -15.05 1.43
N THR A 235 -37.17 -14.14 2.19
CA THR A 235 -37.01 -14.11 3.66
C THR A 235 -37.64 -15.31 4.38
N LEU A 236 -38.47 -16.11 3.71
CA LEU A 236 -39.05 -17.34 4.26
C LEU A 236 -38.11 -18.55 4.09
N ASN A 237 -37.11 -18.45 3.20
CA ASN A 237 -36.14 -19.50 2.97
C ASN A 237 -34.98 -19.41 3.97
N ILE A 238 -35.07 -20.22 5.03
CA ILE A 238 -34.06 -20.33 6.08
C ILE A 238 -33.39 -21.71 5.98
N SER A 239 -32.13 -21.71 5.59
CA SER A 239 -31.29 -22.91 5.54
C SER A 239 -30.55 -23.08 6.86
N THR A 240 -30.53 -24.30 7.40
CA THR A 240 -29.86 -24.61 8.68
C THR A 240 -28.81 -25.69 8.45
N LEU A 241 -27.56 -25.36 8.78
CA LEU A 241 -26.39 -26.14 8.47
C LEU A 241 -25.53 -26.33 9.72
N ASN A 242 -25.17 -27.57 10.02
CA ASN A 242 -24.18 -27.91 11.04
C ASN A 242 -22.78 -27.72 10.47
N TYR A 243 -21.87 -27.17 11.27
CA TYR A 243 -20.47 -27.05 10.89
C TYR A 243 -19.54 -27.79 11.85
N ARG A 244 -18.44 -28.32 11.32
CA ARG A 244 -17.37 -28.93 12.11
C ARG A 244 -16.02 -28.62 11.50
N PHE A 245 -15.06 -28.21 12.34
CA PHE A 245 -13.67 -28.02 11.90
C PHE A 245 -12.89 -29.33 12.01
N SER A 246 -11.98 -29.55 11.07
CA SER A 246 -11.03 -30.67 11.05
C SER A 246 -9.62 -30.17 10.66
N ASP A 247 -8.63 -31.07 10.75
CA ASP A 247 -7.25 -30.82 10.34
C ASP A 247 -6.65 -29.52 10.91
N LYS A 248 -6.61 -29.40 12.24
CA LYS A 248 -6.11 -28.20 12.95
C LYS A 248 -6.81 -26.89 12.49
N ASN A 249 -8.10 -26.95 12.18
CA ASN A 249 -8.93 -25.82 11.72
C ASN A 249 -8.55 -25.27 10.33
N THR A 250 -7.96 -26.11 9.47
CA THR A 250 -7.67 -25.78 8.07
C THR A 250 -8.79 -26.23 7.12
N LYS A 251 -9.60 -27.20 7.56
CA LYS A 251 -10.80 -27.67 6.86
C LYS A 251 -12.06 -27.48 7.69
N MET A 252 -13.19 -27.30 7.00
CA MET A 252 -14.51 -27.23 7.60
C MET A 252 -15.49 -28.08 6.80
N SER A 253 -16.18 -29.00 7.46
CA SER A 253 -17.34 -29.69 6.91
C SER A 253 -18.62 -28.95 7.29
N LEU A 254 -19.51 -28.74 6.31
CA LEU A 254 -20.82 -28.13 6.47
C LEU A 254 -21.88 -29.12 5.97
N THR A 255 -22.80 -29.51 6.84
CA THR A 255 -23.84 -30.50 6.53
C THR A 255 -25.21 -30.04 7.01
N GLY A 256 -26.23 -30.23 6.19
CA GLY A 256 -27.60 -29.91 6.59
C GLY A 256 -28.48 -29.53 5.42
N PHE A 257 -29.53 -28.76 5.70
CA PHE A 257 -30.54 -28.43 4.71
C PHE A 257 -30.29 -27.05 4.13
N PHE A 258 -30.09 -26.98 2.81
CA PHE A 258 -29.92 -25.75 2.06
C PHE A 258 -30.99 -25.62 0.97
N GLN A 259 -31.77 -24.55 1.05
CA GLN A 259 -32.95 -24.29 0.22
C GLN A 259 -34.00 -25.41 0.29
N LYS A 260 -33.89 -26.42 -0.59
CA LYS A 260 -34.84 -27.55 -0.69
C LYS A 260 -34.16 -28.91 -0.56
N ASP A 261 -32.85 -28.96 -0.37
CA ASP A 261 -32.07 -30.19 -0.41
C ASP A 261 -31.07 -30.31 0.73
N THR A 262 -30.71 -31.55 1.03
CA THR A 262 -29.60 -31.87 1.92
C THR A 262 -28.28 -31.71 1.17
N VAL A 263 -27.37 -30.93 1.76
CA VAL A 263 -26.02 -30.71 1.23
C VAL A 263 -24.97 -31.16 2.25
N SER A 264 -23.90 -31.75 1.75
CA SER A 264 -22.69 -32.06 2.52
C SER A 264 -21.47 -31.52 1.76
N ILE A 265 -20.75 -30.60 2.39
CA ILE A 265 -19.67 -29.87 1.76
C ILE A 265 -18.44 -29.85 2.66
N THR A 266 -17.28 -30.21 2.13
CA THR A 266 -15.99 -30.06 2.80
C THR A 266 -15.24 -28.91 2.16
N PHE A 267 -14.80 -27.94 2.96
CA PHE A 267 -14.12 -26.73 2.51
C PHE A 267 -12.67 -26.66 2.97
N ASN A 268 -11.79 -26.16 2.11
CA ASN A 268 -10.51 -25.57 2.47
C ASN A 268 -10.69 -24.10 2.86
N ILE A 269 -10.02 -23.68 3.92
CA ILE A 269 -10.22 -22.35 4.53
C ILE A 269 -9.07 -21.41 4.14
N LYS A 270 -9.39 -20.24 3.59
CA LYS A 270 -8.48 -19.10 3.40
C LYS A 270 -8.97 -17.91 4.22
N ARG A 271 -8.28 -17.59 5.30
CA ARG A 271 -8.65 -16.56 6.28
C ARG A 271 -8.15 -15.19 5.88
N LYS A 272 -8.58 -14.16 6.61
CA LYS A 272 -8.08 -12.79 6.40
C LYS A 272 -6.56 -12.72 6.58
N GLU A 273 -6.02 -13.48 7.52
CA GLU A 273 -4.60 -13.50 7.85
C GLU A 273 -3.74 -14.22 6.81
N ASP A 274 -4.36 -15.01 5.93
CA ASP A 274 -3.68 -15.67 4.82
C ASP A 274 -3.46 -14.71 3.64
N PHE A 275 -4.13 -13.54 3.65
CA PHE A 275 -3.90 -12.50 2.66
C PHE A 275 -2.62 -11.74 2.97
N GLU A 276 -1.76 -11.69 1.96
CA GLU A 276 -0.47 -11.04 2.04
C GLU A 276 -0.58 -9.54 2.35
N LEU A 277 -1.63 -8.89 1.84
CA LEU A 277 -1.91 -7.48 2.09
C LEU A 277 -2.10 -7.17 3.58
N VAL A 278 -2.66 -8.12 4.34
CA VAL A 278 -3.04 -7.92 5.74
C VAL A 278 -2.00 -8.51 6.69
N ASN A 279 -1.37 -9.62 6.31
CA ASN A 279 -0.42 -10.33 7.17
C ASN A 279 0.89 -9.55 7.40
N ARG A 280 1.23 -8.63 6.50
CA ARG A 280 2.46 -7.84 6.63
C ARG A 280 2.33 -6.79 7.74
N LYS A 281 2.98 -7.06 8.88
CA LYS A 281 3.09 -6.12 10.01
C LYS A 281 4.02 -4.96 9.68
N PHE A 282 3.90 -3.89 10.46
CA PHE A 282 4.81 -2.76 10.39
C PHE A 282 6.23 -3.19 10.73
N ASN A 283 7.18 -2.85 9.87
CA ASN A 283 8.60 -3.08 10.09
C ASN A 283 9.28 -1.72 10.26
N TRP A 284 10.25 -1.60 11.17
CA TRP A 284 11.02 -0.35 11.30
C TRP A 284 12.10 -0.24 10.22
N ILE A 285 12.74 -1.37 9.91
CA ILE A 285 13.82 -1.48 8.95
C ILE A 285 13.44 -2.56 7.95
N ASN A 286 13.54 -2.25 6.66
CA ASN A 286 13.44 -3.25 5.59
C ASN A 286 14.71 -3.15 4.76
N GLU A 287 15.45 -4.23 4.65
CA GLU A 287 16.65 -4.29 3.81
C GLU A 287 16.30 -4.46 2.33
N TYR A 288 15.11 -5.01 2.04
CA TYR A 288 14.66 -5.37 0.70
C TYR A 288 13.23 -4.87 0.40
N PRO A 289 12.94 -4.30 -0.78
CA PRO A 289 11.57 -4.05 -1.23
C PRO A 289 10.75 -5.32 -1.33
N TYR A 290 9.51 -5.20 -0.90
CA TYR A 290 8.55 -6.28 -0.89
C TYR A 290 7.34 -5.87 -1.75
N ASN A 291 7.58 -5.81 -3.05
CA ASN A 291 6.61 -5.37 -4.06
C ASN A 291 5.97 -6.58 -4.78
N LYS A 292 5.25 -7.41 -4.02
CA LYS A 292 4.39 -8.47 -4.59
C LYS A 292 3.05 -7.88 -5.01
#